data_AF-A0AA88LHZ1-F1
#
_entry.id   AF-A0AA88LHZ1-F1
#
_cell.length_a   1.000
_cell.length_b   1.000
_cell.length_c   1.000
_cell.angle_alpha   90.00
_cell.angle_beta   90.00
_cell.angle_gamma   90.00
#
_symmetry.space_group_name_H-M   'P 1'
#
loop_
_entity.id
_entity.type
_entity.pdbx_description
1 polymer ?
#
loop_
_entity_poly.entity_id
_entity_poly.type
_entity_poly.pdbx_seq_one_letter_code
_entity_poly.pdbx_strand_id
1 'polypeptide(L)'
;MERVIVEKINSHLELNNLISDHQHGFRKNRSTISQLVVIHDYIQSALDRGIPMDIILIYLLKARDRLPLRKLIHCLEVHGIKGKLKIGSQHT
;
A
#
# COMPACT_ATOMS: atom_id res chain seq x y z
N MET A 1 3.24 18.93 -11.12
CA MET A 1 3.71 19.07 -9.71
C MET A 1 3.44 17.81 -8.91
N GLU A 2 2.20 17.30 -8.90
CA GLU A 2 1.85 16.07 -8.16
C GLU A 2 2.71 14.84 -8.51
N ARG A 3 2.94 14.59 -9.80
CA ARG A 3 3.79 13.47 -10.25
C ARG A 3 5.19 13.47 -9.63
N VAL A 4 5.83 14.63 -9.53
CA VAL A 4 7.17 14.78 -8.93
C VAL A 4 7.14 14.46 -7.43
N ILE A 5 6.07 14.87 -6.74
CA ILE A 5 5.88 14.58 -5.32
C ILE A 5 5.67 13.07 -5.13
N VAL A 6 4.82 12.44 -5.94
CA VAL A 6 4.57 11.00 -5.90
C VAL A 6 5.85 10.21 -6.16
N GLU A 7 6.63 10.59 -7.17
CA GLU A 7 7.91 9.95 -7.48
C GLU A 7 8.88 10.05 -6.28
N LYS A 8 9.00 11.23 -5.67
CA LYS A 8 9.87 11.44 -4.50
C LYS A 8 9.42 10.64 -3.28
N ILE A 9 8.11 10.58 -3.02
CA ILE A 9 7.54 9.77 -1.93
C ILE A 9 7.80 8.30 -2.19
N ASN A 10 7.53 7.79 -3.40
CA ASN A 10 7.77 6.40 -3.75
C ASN A 10 9.25 6.03 -3.60
N SER A 11 10.18 6.87 -4.08
CA SER A 11 11.61 6.65 -3.89
C SER A 11 12.00 6.60 -2.41
N HIS A 12 11.45 7.48 -1.57
CA HIS A 12 11.70 7.45 -0.12
C HIS A 12 11.17 6.17 0.52
N LEU A 13 9.95 5.76 0.18
CA LEU A 13 9.32 4.56 0.73
C LEU A 13 10.09 3.28 0.35
N GLU A 14 10.58 3.20 -0.89
CA GLU A 14 11.38 2.08 -1.38
C GLU A 14 12.79 2.05 -0.75
N LEU A 15 13.52 3.16 -0.76
CA LEU A 15 14.89 3.24 -0.22
C LEU A 15 14.96 2.92 1.28
N ASN A 16 13.89 3.19 2.02
CA ASN A 16 13.80 2.95 3.46
C ASN A 16 13.01 1.69 3.83
N ASN A 17 12.62 0.86 2.85
CA ASN A 17 11.84 -0.37 3.06
C ASN A 17 10.56 -0.16 3.90
N LEU A 18 9.86 0.95 3.66
CA LEU A 18 8.68 1.35 4.45
C LEU A 18 7.37 0.73 3.95
N ILE A 19 7.41 -0.01 2.85
CA ILE A 19 6.27 -0.73 2.29
C ILE A 19 6.60 -2.23 2.29
N SER A 20 5.60 -3.04 2.63
CA SER A 20 5.72 -4.50 2.59
C SER A 20 6.06 -5.02 1.18
N ASP A 21 6.92 -6.02 1.13
CA ASP A 21 7.18 -6.81 -0.09
C ASP A 21 6.04 -7.73 -0.49
N HIS A 22 4.95 -7.78 0.26
CA HIS A 22 3.70 -8.41 -0.17
C HIS A 22 2.68 -7.38 -0.68
N GLN A 23 3.01 -6.08 -0.67
CA GLN A 23 2.19 -5.07 -1.32
C GLN A 23 2.51 -5.05 -2.82
N HIS A 24 1.51 -5.28 -3.67
CA HIS A 24 1.67 -5.20 -5.13
C HIS A 24 0.95 -3.99 -5.73
N GLY A 25 -0.11 -3.52 -5.09
CA GLY A 25 -0.81 -2.31 -5.50
C GLY A 25 0.07 -1.07 -5.39
N PHE A 26 -0.01 -0.19 -6.39
CA PHE A 26 0.69 1.11 -6.44
C PHE A 26 2.23 1.02 -6.33
N ARG A 27 2.84 -0.14 -6.61
CA ARG A 27 4.29 -0.32 -6.65
C ARG A 27 4.79 -0.45 -8.08
N LYS A 28 5.98 0.08 -8.35
CA LYS A 28 6.65 -0.07 -9.64
C LYS A 28 7.00 -1.55 -9.86
N ASN A 29 6.87 -2.03 -11.09
CA ASN A 29 7.17 -3.42 -11.49
C ASN A 29 6.32 -4.49 -10.75
N ARG A 30 5.18 -4.10 -10.18
CA ARG A 30 4.24 -5.02 -9.54
C ARG A 30 2.83 -4.76 -10.07
N SER A 31 2.04 -5.82 -10.14
CA SER A 31 0.69 -5.81 -10.66
C SER A 31 -0.21 -6.77 -9.87
N THR A 32 -1.51 -6.67 -10.08
CA THR A 32 -2.48 -7.65 -9.55
C THR A 32 -2.14 -9.07 -10.01
N ILE A 33 -1.61 -9.24 -11.22
CA ILE A 33 -1.18 -10.56 -11.72
C ILE A 33 -0.01 -11.09 -10.89
N SER A 34 1.03 -10.28 -10.64
CA SER A 34 2.16 -10.73 -9.82
C SER A 34 1.74 -11.11 -8.40
N GLN A 35 0.72 -10.44 -7.84
CA GLN A 35 0.15 -10.80 -6.54
C GLN A 35 -0.60 -12.13 -6.59
N LEU A 36 -1.37 -12.34 -7.64
CA LEU A 36 -2.11 -13.59 -7.84
C LEU A 36 -1.16 -14.78 -7.99
N VAL A 37 -0.04 -14.62 -8.71
CA VAL A 37 1.00 -15.66 -8.82
C VAL A 37 1.55 -16.05 -7.45
N VAL A 38 1.93 -15.07 -6.62
CA VAL A 38 2.46 -15.33 -5.27
C VAL A 38 1.44 -16.07 -4.39
N ILE A 39 0.16 -15.67 -4.45
CA ILE A 39 -0.90 -16.35 -3.69
C ILE A 39 -1.12 -17.77 -4.21
N HIS A 40 -1.15 -17.94 -5.54
CA HIS A 40 -1.32 -19.25 -6.16
C HIS A 40 -0.22 -20.22 -5.70
N ASP A 41 1.03 -19.79 -5.71
CA ASP A 41 2.16 -20.61 -5.26
C ASP A 41 2.03 -20.99 -3.78
N TYR A 42 1.56 -20.05 -2.94
CA TYR A 42 1.32 -20.32 -1.52
C TYR A 42 0.22 -21.37 -1.30
N ILE A 43 -0.90 -21.26 -2.03
CA ILE A 43 -2.01 -22.22 -1.99
C ILE A 43 -1.52 -23.59 -2.47
N GLN A 44 -0.87 -23.66 -3.63
CA GLN A 44 -0.37 -24.90 -4.21
C GLN A 44 0.57 -25.61 -3.23
N SER A 45 1.49 -24.86 -2.64
CA SER A 45 2.47 -25.40 -1.68
C SER A 45 1.82 -25.99 -0.42
N ALA A 46 0.71 -25.40 0.05
CA ALA A 46 -0.04 -25.96 1.17
C ALA A 46 -0.83 -27.21 0.79
N LEU A 47 -1.42 -27.23 -0.41
CA LEU A 47 -2.11 -28.39 -0.96
C LEU A 47 -1.16 -29.59 -1.09
N ASP A 48 0.03 -29.38 -1.65
CA ASP A 48 1.04 -30.43 -1.82
C ASP A 48 1.48 -31.05 -0.48
N ARG A 49 1.44 -30.26 0.60
CA ARG A 49 1.78 -30.71 1.96
C ARG A 49 0.59 -31.24 2.76
N GLY A 50 -0.62 -31.23 2.18
CA GLY A 50 -1.85 -31.58 2.90
C GLY A 50 -2.16 -30.66 4.08
N ILE A 51 -1.67 -29.41 4.06
CA ILE A 51 -1.91 -28.42 5.11
C ILE A 51 -3.26 -27.74 4.84
N PRO A 52 -4.24 -27.82 5.77
CA PRO A 52 -5.48 -27.06 5.64
C PRO A 52 -5.21 -25.55 5.59
N MET A 53 -5.89 -24.84 4.69
CA MET A 53 -5.74 -23.40 4.52
C MET A 53 -7.10 -22.73 4.32
N ASP A 54 -7.27 -21.58 4.96
CA ASP A 54 -8.37 -20.65 4.74
C ASP A 54 -7.84 -19.30 4.22
N ILE A 55 -8.62 -18.62 3.37
CA ILE A 55 -8.26 -17.30 2.83
C ILE A 55 -9.27 -16.26 3.32
N ILE A 56 -8.78 -15.20 3.96
CA ILE A 56 -9.59 -14.06 4.39
C ILE A 56 -9.36 -12.89 3.43
N LEU A 57 -10.40 -12.55 2.66
CA LEU A 57 -10.39 -11.39 1.76
C LEU A 57 -11.11 -10.21 2.41
N ILE A 58 -10.37 -9.13 2.70
CA ILE A 58 -10.92 -7.90 3.29
C ILE A 58 -11.01 -6.83 2.19
N TYR A 59 -12.21 -6.27 2.02
CA TYR A 59 -12.45 -5.19 1.07
C TYR A 59 -12.83 -3.89 1.79
N LEU A 60 -12.07 -2.82 1.53
CA LEU A 60 -12.31 -1.49 2.11
C LEU A 60 -13.03 -0.57 1.11
N LEU A 61 -14.35 -0.46 1.24
CA LEU A 61 -15.16 0.47 0.46
C LEU A 61 -14.74 1.92 0.70
N LYS A 62 -14.54 2.68 -0.38
CA LYS A 62 -14.26 4.13 -0.36
C LYS A 62 -13.10 4.53 0.55
N ALA A 63 -12.02 3.74 0.55
CA ALA A 63 -10.86 3.96 1.43
C ALA A 63 -10.29 5.39 1.35
N ARG A 64 -10.35 6.04 0.17
CA ARG A 64 -9.90 7.42 -0.01
C ARG A 64 -10.80 8.45 0.67
N ASP A 65 -12.11 8.22 0.69
CA ASP A 65 -13.09 9.15 1.27
C ASP A 65 -13.18 8.99 2.79
N ARG A 66 -12.82 7.81 3.31
CA ARG A 66 -12.91 7.47 4.73
C ARG A 66 -11.61 7.70 5.50
N LEU A 67 -10.49 7.95 4.83
CA LEU A 67 -9.20 8.14 5.49
C LEU A 67 -9.08 9.57 6.05
N PRO A 68 -9.00 9.77 7.38
CA PRO A 68 -8.88 11.11 7.93
C PRO A 68 -7.54 11.73 7.54
N LEU A 69 -7.57 12.86 6.82
CA LEU A 69 -6.36 13.48 6.26
C LEU A 69 -5.31 13.84 7.34
N ARG A 70 -5.75 14.22 8.55
CA ARG A 70 -4.84 14.45 9.69
C ARG A 70 -4.07 13.18 10.10
N LYS A 71 -4.73 12.02 10.08
CA LYS A 71 -4.08 10.73 10.37
C LYS A 71 -3.10 10.36 9.27
N LEU A 72 -3.45 10.61 8.01
CA LEU A 72 -2.53 10.39 6.89
C LEU A 72 -1.28 11.28 7.01
N ILE A 73 -1.44 12.57 7.29
CA ILE A 73 -0.30 13.49 7.47
C ILE A 73 0.59 13.03 8.63
N HIS A 74 0.00 12.71 9.78
CA HIS A 74 0.76 12.20 10.92
C HIS A 74 1.52 10.90 10.57
N CYS A 75 0.90 9.98 9.83
CA CYS A 75 1.56 8.77 9.35
C CYS A 75 2.77 9.11 8.47
N LEU A 76 2.62 10.03 7.51
CA LEU A 76 3.73 10.47 6.66
C LEU A 76 4.89 11.05 7.48
N GLU A 77 4.59 11.89 8.48
CA GLU A 77 5.60 12.50 9.36
C GLU A 77 6.39 11.47 10.17
N VAL A 78 5.71 10.47 10.74
CA VAL A 78 6.33 9.36 11.48
C VAL A 78 7.25 8.54 10.58
N HIS A 79 6.94 8.44 9.29
CA HIS A 79 7.75 7.74 8.28
C HIS A 79 8.81 8.64 7.62
N GLY A 80 9.09 9.82 8.20
CA GLY A 80 10.16 10.72 7.76
C GLY A 80 9.79 11.60 6.56
N ILE A 81 8.55 11.56 6.08
CA ILE A 81 8.07 12.41 4.99
C ILE A 81 7.55 13.71 5.60
N LYS A 82 8.39 14.74 5.58
CA LYS A 82 8.12 16.05 6.20
C LYS A 82 8.05 17.16 5.15
N GLY A 83 7.25 18.18 5.42
CA GLY A 83 7.12 19.36 4.56
C GLY A 83 5.84 20.14 4.83
N LYS A 84 5.64 21.25 4.12
CA LYS A 84 4.39 22.02 4.17
C LYS A 84 3.28 21.29 3.38
N LEU A 85 2.78 20.19 3.93
CA LEU A 85 1.59 19.51 3.42
C LEU A 85 0.35 20.28 3.90
N LYS A 86 -0.35 20.94 2.98
CA LYS A 86 -1.59 21.65 3.30
C LYS A 86 -2.76 20.68 3.26
N ILE A 87 -3.58 20.71 4.30
CA ILE A 87 -4.92 20.13 4.28
C ILE A 87 -5.74 21.01 3.34
N GLY A 88 -6.17 20.47 2.20
CA GLY A 88 -7.14 21.15 1.35
C GLY A 88 -8.42 21.38 2.16
N SER A 89 -8.85 22.63 2.30
CA SER A 89 -10.10 22.99 2.95
C SER A 89 -11.27 22.50 2.08
N GLN A 90 -11.72 21.26 2.32
CA GLN A 90 -13.01 20.80 1.84
C GLN A 90 -14.06 21.13 2.90
N HIS A 91 -14.44 22.40 2.95
CA HIS A 91 -15.69 22.91 3.53
C HIS A 91 -16.14 24.07 2.66
N THR A 92 -16.78 23.72 1.54
CA THR A 92 -18.01 24.32 0.98
C THR A 92 -18.54 23.37 -0.07
#